data_AF-A0A820DGT0-F1
#
_entry.id   AF-A0A820DGT0-F1
#
_cell.length_a   1.000
_cell.length_b   1.000
_cell.length_c   1.000
_cell.angle_alpha   90.00
_cell.angle_beta   90.00
_cell.angle_gamma   90.00
#
_symmetry.space_group_name_H-M   'P 1'
#
loop_
_entity.id
_entity.type
_entity.pdbx_description
1 polymer ?
#
loop_
_entity_poly.entity_id
_entity_poly.type
_entity_poly.pdbx_seq_one_letter_code
_entity_poly.pdbx_strand_id
1 'polypeptide(L)'
;MFLCFKKAYYYELCTYIYQARNLLSMDHDSFSDPYAQIGFINESQRTETIQKTLCPTWDQTLIFSSVKLYGEPNEIHHDPPNILIELFDKDQYVIKKQSSRIL
;
A
#
# COMPACT_ATOMS: atom_id res chain seq x y z
N MET A 1 -20.32 14.05 19.27
CA MET A 1 -20.60 14.58 17.92
C MET A 1 -20.40 13.41 16.95
N PHE A 2 -21.45 12.93 16.29
CA PHE A 2 -21.34 11.81 15.34
C PHE A 2 -21.31 12.38 13.91
N LEU A 3 -20.31 12.00 13.11
CA LEU A 3 -20.28 12.29 11.68
C LEU A 3 -21.32 11.39 11.00
N CYS A 4 -22.40 11.99 10.52
CA CYS A 4 -23.45 11.28 9.78
C CYS A 4 -23.35 11.67 8.30
N PHE A 5 -22.69 10.84 7.51
CA PHE A 5 -22.60 11.04 6.06
C PHE A 5 -23.86 10.50 5.39
N LYS A 6 -24.55 11.34 4.60
CA LYS A 6 -25.84 11.02 3.98
C LYS A 6 -25.74 9.99 2.85
N LYS A 7 -24.56 9.85 2.23
CA LYS A 7 -24.33 8.98 1.07
C LYS A 7 -22.90 8.45 1.08
N ALA A 8 -22.72 7.24 0.55
CA ALA A 8 -21.42 6.63 0.31
C ALA A 8 -21.21 6.45 -1.20
N TYR A 9 -19.96 6.54 -1.63
CA TYR A 9 -19.54 6.33 -3.01
C TYR A 9 -18.54 5.16 -3.07
N TYR A 10 -18.62 4.38 -4.14
CA TYR A 10 -17.76 3.24 -4.37
C TYR A 10 -16.76 3.56 -5.47
N TYR A 11 -15.50 3.26 -5.23
CA TYR A 11 -14.40 3.51 -6.14
C TYR A 11 -13.56 2.25 -6.33
N GLU A 12 -12.82 2.22 -7.43
CA GLU A 12 -11.74 1.29 -7.65
C GLU A 12 -10.41 2.02 -7.45
N LEU A 13 -9.53 1.46 -6.61
CA LEU A 13 -8.16 1.94 -6.46
C LEU A 13 -7.22 0.97 -7.17
N CYS A 14 -6.53 1.44 -8.21
CA CYS A 14 -5.48 0.72 -8.92
C CYS A 14 -4.12 1.22 -8.43
N THR A 15 -3.41 0.41 -7.67
CA THR A 15 -2.06 0.74 -7.18
C THR A 15 -1.02 -0.02 -7.99
N TYR A 16 -0.23 0.71 -8.78
CA TYR A 16 0.87 0.14 -9.55
C TYR A 16 2.18 0.26 -8.75
N ILE A 17 2.79 -0.88 -8.45
CA ILE A 17 4.01 -1.01 -7.67
C ILE A 17 5.10 -1.51 -8.58
N TYR A 18 6.01 -0.60 -8.94
CA TYR A 18 7.06 -0.91 -9.91
C TYR A 18 8.25 -1.63 -9.26
N GLN A 19 9.04 -0.92 -8.45
CA GLN A 19 10.27 -1.46 -7.85
C GLN A 19 10.60 -0.77 -6.53
N ALA A 20 11.41 -1.42 -5.71
CA ALA A 20 12.18 -0.78 -4.64
C ALA A 20 13.68 -0.97 -4.91
N ARG A 21 14.51 -0.12 -4.31
CA ARG A 21 15.97 -0.14 -4.50
C ARG A 21 16.68 0.07 -3.18
N ASN A 22 17.85 -0.55 -3.05
CA ASN A 22 18.75 -0.39 -1.91
C ASN A 22 18.04 -0.67 -0.58
N LEU A 23 17.25 -1.75 -0.54
CA LEU A 23 16.69 -2.23 0.72
C LEU A 23 17.82 -2.60 1.70
N LEU A 24 17.55 -2.46 2.98
CA LEU A 24 18.48 -2.94 4.00
C LEU A 24 18.39 -4.46 4.01
N SER A 25 19.54 -5.14 3.91
CA SER A 25 19.60 -6.58 4.13
C SER A 25 19.26 -6.88 5.57
N MET A 26 18.24 -7.70 5.79
CA MET A 26 17.82 -8.08 7.14
C MET A 26 18.24 -9.51 7.49
N ASP A 27 18.65 -10.32 6.50
CA ASP A 27 19.06 -11.69 6.70
C ASP A 27 20.58 -11.87 6.90
N HIS A 28 20.93 -12.99 7.54
CA HIS A 28 22.32 -13.40 7.77
C HIS A 28 23.12 -13.60 6.47
N ASP A 29 22.45 -13.83 5.34
CA ASP A 29 23.08 -14.02 4.03
C ASP A 29 23.25 -12.72 3.23
N SER A 30 23.01 -11.55 3.85
CA SER A 30 23.08 -10.21 3.24
C SER A 30 22.03 -9.93 2.16
N PHE A 31 20.99 -10.76 2.06
CA PHE A 31 19.83 -10.51 1.22
C PHE A 31 18.57 -10.28 2.07
N SER A 32 17.43 -10.19 1.38
CA SER A 32 16.09 -10.12 1.94
C SER A 32 15.12 -10.75 0.93
N ASP A 33 13.94 -11.14 1.41
CA ASP A 33 12.82 -11.62 0.62
C ASP A 33 11.67 -10.58 0.62
N PRO A 34 11.84 -9.43 -0.07
CA PRO A 34 10.92 -8.31 0.08
C PRO A 34 9.54 -8.51 -0.57
N TYR A 35 8.51 -7.98 0.09
CA TYR A 35 7.20 -7.68 -0.47
C TYR A 35 6.68 -6.33 0.02
N ALA A 36 5.82 -5.69 -0.76
CA ALA A 36 5.12 -4.47 -0.36
C ALA A 36 3.67 -4.79 0.04
N GLN A 37 3.21 -4.22 1.15
CA GLN A 37 1.82 -4.25 1.58
C GLN A 37 1.21 -2.86 1.46
N ILE A 38 0.09 -2.77 0.77
CA ILE A 38 -0.64 -1.54 0.49
C ILE A 38 -1.90 -1.59 1.35
N GLY A 39 -2.04 -0.62 2.24
CA GLY A 39 -3.21 -0.41 3.08
C GLY A 39 -4.01 0.79 2.59
N PHE A 40 -5.32 0.61 2.41
CA PHE A 40 -6.23 1.70 2.07
C PHE A 40 -7.56 1.54 2.80
N ILE A 41 -7.89 2.53 3.63
CA ILE A 41 -9.11 2.54 4.46
C ILE A 41 -9.19 1.30 5.35
N ASN A 42 -9.95 0.29 4.95
CA ASN A 42 -10.22 -0.94 5.71
C ASN A 42 -9.65 -2.19 5.02
N GLU A 43 -9.04 -2.02 3.85
CA GLU A 43 -8.54 -3.09 3.01
C GLU A 43 -7.02 -3.06 2.95
N SER A 44 -6.40 -4.23 2.77
CA SER A 44 -4.98 -4.29 2.43
C SER A 44 -4.71 -5.39 1.43
N GLN A 45 -3.78 -5.15 0.52
CA GLN A 45 -3.26 -6.12 -0.42
C GLN A 45 -1.75 -6.11 -0.39
N ARG A 46 -1.11 -7.18 -0.87
CA ARG A 46 0.35 -7.26 -0.95
C ARG A 46 0.80 -7.69 -2.32
N THR A 47 2.00 -7.27 -2.69
CA THR A 47 2.69 -7.77 -3.88
C THR A 47 3.16 -9.20 -3.67
N GLU A 48 3.63 -9.80 -4.75
CA GLU A 48 4.43 -11.01 -4.67
C GLU A 48 5.71 -10.77 -3.86
N THR A 49 6.21 -11.84 -3.23
CA THR A 49 7.51 -11.83 -2.58
C THR A 49 8.58 -12.19 -3.60
N ILE A 50 9.61 -11.36 -3.73
CA ILE A 50 10.78 -11.67 -4.56
C ILE A 50 11.89 -12.12 -3.63
N GLN A 51 12.48 -13.28 -3.90
CA GLN A 51 13.49 -13.86 -3.02
C GLN A 51 14.89 -13.27 -3.26
N LYS A 52 15.68 -13.18 -2.19
CA LYS A 52 17.12 -12.89 -2.19
C LYS A 52 17.50 -11.65 -3.01
N THR A 53 16.85 -10.53 -2.74
CA THR A 53 17.13 -9.27 -3.44
C THR A 53 16.92 -8.05 -2.55
N LEU A 54 17.79 -7.05 -2.73
CA LEU A 54 17.62 -5.72 -2.14
C LEU A 54 17.04 -4.70 -3.14
N CYS A 55 16.78 -5.14 -4.36
CA CYS A 55 16.25 -4.32 -5.46
C CYS A 55 15.10 -5.07 -6.16
N PRO A 56 13.98 -5.36 -5.46
CA PRO A 56 12.87 -6.06 -6.07
C PRO A 56 12.20 -5.23 -7.16
N THR A 57 11.85 -5.88 -8.27
CA THR A 57 10.98 -5.32 -9.32
C THR A 57 9.71 -6.16 -9.36
N TRP A 58 8.63 -5.62 -8.80
CA TRP A 58 7.34 -6.30 -8.76
C TRP A 58 6.57 -6.14 -10.07
N ASP A 59 6.63 -4.94 -10.67
CA ASP A 59 5.87 -4.60 -11.89
C ASP A 59 4.39 -5.06 -11.80
N GLN A 60 3.78 -4.82 -10.64
CA GLN A 60 2.50 -5.40 -10.26
C GLN A 60 1.45 -4.33 -10.00
N THR A 61 0.23 -4.55 -10.49
CA THR A 61 -0.94 -3.73 -10.15
C THR A 61 -1.82 -4.46 -9.15
N LEU A 62 -2.07 -3.86 -7.99
CA LEU A 62 -3.05 -4.34 -7.01
C LEU A 62 -4.34 -3.52 -7.17
N ILE A 63 -5.48 -4.20 -7.28
CA ILE A 63 -6.78 -3.60 -7.58
C ILE A 63 -7.72 -3.79 -6.38
N PHE A 64 -8.14 -2.68 -5.78
CA PHE A 64 -9.14 -2.65 -4.71
C PHE A 64 -10.50 -2.28 -5.33
N SER A 65 -11.27 -3.29 -5.75
CA SER A 65 -12.49 -3.08 -6.58
C SER A 65 -13.71 -2.50 -5.86
N SER A 66 -13.69 -2.33 -4.53
CA SER A 66 -14.87 -1.86 -3.78
C SER A 66 -14.50 -0.97 -2.59
N VAL A 67 -13.76 0.12 -2.86
CA VAL A 67 -13.44 1.10 -1.83
C VAL A 67 -14.66 1.97 -1.57
N LYS A 68 -15.22 1.85 -0.36
CA LYS A 68 -16.32 2.69 0.11
C LYS A 68 -15.78 3.95 0.79
N LEU A 69 -16.03 5.12 0.21
CA LEU A 69 -15.70 6.41 0.80
C LEU A 69 -16.98 7.17 1.19
N TYR A 70 -16.89 7.87 2.32
CA TYR A 70 -17.94 8.74 2.84
C TYR A 70 -17.51 10.20 2.71
N GLY A 71 -18.42 11.06 2.29
CA GLY A 71 -18.13 12.48 2.00
C GLY A 71 -18.65 12.88 0.63
N GLU A 72 -18.70 14.17 0.36
CA GLU A 72 -19.07 14.65 -0.98
C GLU A 72 -17.90 14.40 -1.96
N PRO A 73 -18.17 14.00 -3.22
CA PRO A 73 -17.10 13.66 -4.18
C PRO A 73 -16.07 14.78 -4.38
N ASN A 74 -16.51 16.04 -4.33
CA ASN A 74 -15.62 17.20 -4.45
C ASN A 74 -14.66 17.34 -3.25
N GLU A 75 -15.11 16.98 -2.05
CA GLU A 75 -14.27 17.03 -0.84
C GLU A 75 -13.23 15.90 -0.87
N ILE A 76 -13.65 14.69 -1.25
CA ILE A 76 -12.75 13.53 -1.41
C ILE A 76 -11.69 13.82 -2.49
N HIS A 77 -12.07 14.50 -3.57
CA HIS A 77 -11.12 14.93 -4.58
C HIS A 77 -10.16 16.01 -4.06
N HIS A 78 -10.62 16.92 -3.19
CA HIS A 78 -9.78 18.00 -2.67
C HIS A 78 -8.80 17.53 -1.57
N ASP A 79 -9.23 16.61 -0.70
CA ASP A 79 -8.40 15.99 0.34
C ASP A 79 -8.62 14.46 0.31
N PRO A 80 -7.91 13.74 -0.58
CA PRO A 80 -8.06 12.30 -0.72
C PRO A 80 -7.52 11.55 0.51
N PRO A 81 -8.09 10.38 0.85
CA PRO A 81 -7.56 9.56 1.92
C PRO A 81 -6.14 9.08 1.63
N ASN A 82 -5.32 8.96 2.67
CA ASN A 82 -3.93 8.50 2.55
C ASN A 82 -3.87 7.02 2.17
N ILE A 83 -2.83 6.64 1.43
CA ILE A 83 -2.49 5.25 1.14
C ILE A 83 -1.22 4.89 1.93
N LEU A 84 -1.28 3.79 2.67
CA LEU A 84 -0.16 3.27 3.42
C LEU A 84 0.58 2.26 2.55
N ILE A 85 1.90 2.39 2.44
CA ILE A 85 2.76 1.41 1.80
C ILE A 85 3.80 0.97 2.83
N GLU A 86 3.83 -0.33 3.12
CA GLU A 86 4.77 -0.94 4.03
C GLU A 86 5.63 -1.94 3.28
N LEU A 87 6.94 -1.91 3.53
CA LEU A 87 7.88 -2.87 2.97
C LEU A 87 8.26 -3.86 4.06
N PHE A 88 8.15 -5.15 3.73
CA PHE A 88 8.39 -6.26 4.63
C PHE A 88 9.40 -7.22 4.03
N ASP A 89 10.11 -7.93 4.91
CA ASP A 89 10.87 -9.12 4.59
C ASP A 89 10.03 -10.35 4.97
N LYS A 90 10.01 -11.40 4.15
CA LYS A 90 9.18 -12.59 4.39
C LYS A 90 9.60 -13.35 5.65
N ASP A 91 10.91 -13.34 5.96
CA ASP A 91 11.49 -14.16 7.01
C ASP A 91 11.71 -13.40 8.34
N GLN A 92 11.57 -12.07 8.35
CA GLN A 92 11.60 -11.24 9.57
C GLN A 92 10.49 -10.18 9.61
N TYR A 93 9.80 -10.11 10.75
CA TYR A 93 8.85 -9.05 11.07
C TYR A 93 9.57 -7.71 11.31
N VAL A 94 9.85 -6.95 10.25
CA VAL A 94 10.27 -5.54 10.38
C VAL A 94 9.26 -4.64 9.68
N ILE A 95 8.66 -3.74 10.47
CA ILE A 95 7.66 -2.76 10.04
C ILE A 95 8.41 -1.51 9.56
N LYS A 96 8.46 -1.27 8.24
CA LYS A 96 8.78 0.06 7.70
C LYS A 96 7.51 0.72 7.17
N LYS A 97 7.04 1.75 7.90
CA LYS A 97 5.89 2.56 7.52
C LYS A 97 6.30 3.66 6.56
N GLN A 98 5.78 3.62 5.33
CA GLN A 98 5.83 4.76 4.42
C GLN A 98 4.40 5.19 4.09
N SER A 99 3.95 6.28 4.73
CA SER A 99 2.69 6.92 4.38
C SER A 99 2.90 7.80 3.15
N SER A 100 2.14 7.56 2.09
CA SER A 100 2.18 8.38 0.88
C SER A 100 0.79 8.97 0.62
N ARG A 101 0.77 10.28 0.29
CA ARG A 101 -0.42 10.97 -0.18
C ARG A 101 -0.43 10.90 -1.70
N ILE A 102 -1.49 10.35 -2.30
CA ILE A 102 -1.70 10.41 -3.75
C ILE A 102 -2.51 11.68 -4.03
N LEU A 103 -2.04 12.48 -4.99
CA LEU A 103 -2.62 13.75 -5.44
C LEU A 103 -3.84 13.52 -6.35
#